data_AF-A0A2D5P5U2-F1
#
_entry.id   AF-A0A2D5P5U2-F1
#
_cell.length_a   1.000
_cell.length_b   1.000
_cell.length_c   1.000
_cell.angle_alpha   90.00
_cell.angle_beta   90.00
_cell.angle_gamma   90.00
#
_symmetry.space_group_name_H-M   'P 1'
#
loop_
_entity.id
_entity.type
_entity.pdbx_description
1 polymer ?
#
loop_
_entity_poly.entity_id
_entity_poly.type
_entity_poly.pdbx_seq_one_letter_code
_entity_poly.pdbx_strand_id
1 'polypeptide(L)' 'AHKEMVANLKKGDKIVTNGGLIVEVSNVGDESLTVKNSDGTEMKLVKEFVSKLLED' A
#
# COMPACT_ATOMS: atom_id res chain seq x y z
N ALA A 1 15.49 -3.55 5.18
CA ALA A 1 14.77 -4.70 4.57
C ALA A 1 13.27 -4.44 4.40
N HIS A 2 12.38 -4.68 5.38
CA HIS A 2 10.93 -4.55 5.13
C HIS A 2 10.47 -3.09 4.90
N LYS A 3 10.97 -2.14 5.70
CA LYS A 3 10.63 -0.70 5.60
C LYS A 3 11.10 -0.03 4.30
N GLU A 4 12.19 -0.50 3.70
CA GLU A 4 12.72 0.05 2.43
C GLU A 4 11.90 -0.35 1.21
N MET A 5 11.31 -1.55 1.19
CA MET A 5 10.38 -1.93 0.11
C MET A 5 9.14 -1.04 0.12
N VAL A 6 8.62 -0.71 1.31
CA VAL A 6 7.43 0.13 1.44
C VAL A 6 7.72 1.60 1.11
N ALA A 7 8.96 2.04 1.30
CA ALA A 7 9.38 3.40 0.95
C ALA A 7 9.44 3.64 -0.57
N ASN A 8 9.59 2.59 -1.38
CA ASN A 8 9.67 2.67 -2.84
C ASN A 8 8.32 2.50 -3.55
N LEU A 9 7.21 2.41 -2.80
CA LEU A 9 5.88 2.34 -3.39
C LEU A 9 5.56 3.61 -4.17
N LYS A 10 4.87 3.43 -5.31
CA LYS A 10 4.43 4.49 -6.20
C LYS A 10 2.91 4.46 -6.33
N LYS A 11 2.37 5.58 -6.81
CA LYS A 11 0.95 5.67 -7.16
C LYS A 11 0.64 4.68 -8.30
N GLY A 12 -0.38 3.85 -8.10
CA GLY A 12 -0.79 2.79 -9.03
C GLY A 12 -0.27 1.39 -8.64
N ASP A 13 0.63 1.29 -7.65
CA ASP A 13 1.12 0.00 -7.19
C ASP A 13 0.05 -0.74 -6.41
N LYS A 14 -0.12 -2.05 -6.69
CA LYS A 14 -0.97 -2.92 -5.89
C LYS A 14 -0.15 -3.52 -4.75
N ILE A 15 -0.67 -3.43 -3.54
CA ILE A 15 0.01 -3.97 -2.35
C ILE A 15 -0.93 -4.89 -1.59
N VAL A 16 -0.32 -5.87 -0.91
CA VAL A 16 -0.98 -6.76 0.04
C VAL A 16 -0.70 -6.26 1.45
N THR A 17 -1.76 -5.98 2.20
CA THR A 17 -1.65 -5.62 3.62
C THR A 17 -1.50 -6.86 4.49
N ASN A 18 -1.04 -6.71 5.74
CA ASN A 18 -0.91 -7.83 6.68
C ASN A 18 -2.22 -8.59 6.95
N GLY A 19 -3.39 -8.04 6.60
CA GLY A 19 -4.68 -8.72 6.66
C GLY A 19 -5.02 -9.56 5.41
N GLY A 20 -4.12 -9.65 4.42
CA GLY A 20 -4.38 -10.33 3.15
C GLY A 20 -5.24 -9.53 2.17
N LEU A 21 -5.43 -8.23 2.41
CA LEU A 21 -6.20 -7.36 1.51
C LEU A 21 -5.31 -6.82 0.40
N ILE A 22 -5.80 -6.87 -0.84
CA ILE A 22 -5.16 -6.27 -2.02
C ILE A 22 -5.77 -4.89 -2.24
N VAL A 23 -4.93 -3.87 -2.26
CA VAL A 23 -5.34 -2.47 -2.44
C VAL A 23 -4.36 -1.75 -3.37
N GLU A 24 -4.82 -0.69 -4.03
CA GLU A 24 -4.01 0.09 -4.96
C GLU A 24 -3.54 1.38 -4.28
N VAL A 25 -2.26 1.75 -4.42
CA VAL A 25 -1.72 2.98 -3.84
C VAL A 25 -2.21 4.20 -4.63
N SER A 26 -3.00 5.06 -4.00
CA SER A 26 -3.47 6.33 -4.58
C SER A 26 -2.52 7.49 -4.25
N ASN A 27 -1.92 7.47 -3.06
CA ASN A 27 -0.97 8.49 -2.61
C ASN A 27 0.07 7.90 -1.64
N VAL A 28 1.28 8.44 -1.67
CA VAL A 28 2.41 7.99 -0.84
C VAL A 28 2.82 9.15 0.04
N GLY A 29 2.48 9.07 1.34
CA GLY A 29 2.98 10.00 2.36
C GLY A 29 4.23 9.46 3.03
N ASP A 30 4.79 10.20 3.99
CA ASP A 30 6.03 9.82 4.69
C ASP A 30 5.84 8.58 5.59
N GLU A 31 4.83 8.60 6.47
CA GLU A 31 4.55 7.51 7.44
C GLU A 31 3.37 6.61 7.03
N SER A 32 2.49 7.10 6.16
CA SER A 32 1.29 6.39 5.71
C SER A 32 1.06 6.57 4.22
N LEU A 33 0.28 5.65 3.65
CA LEU A 33 -0.08 5.57 2.24
C LEU A 33 -1.60 5.76 2.16
N THR A 34 -2.09 6.53 1.21
CA THR A 34 -3.50 6.46 0.84
C THR A 34 -3.63 5.35 -0.19
N VAL A 35 -4.44 4.36 0.13
CA VAL A 35 -4.77 3.25 -0.75
C VAL A 35 -6.24 3.30 -1.14
N LYS A 36 -6.54 2.91 -2.36
CA LYS A 36 -7.87 2.78 -2.90
C LYS A 36 -8.22 1.31 -2.99
N ASN A 37 -9.36 0.96 -2.43
CA ASN A 37 -9.91 -0.38 -2.52
C ASN A 37 -10.77 -0.51 -3.79
N SER A 38 -11.06 -1.75 -4.22
CA SER A 38 -11.81 -2.03 -5.46
C SER A 38 -13.25 -1.50 -5.43
N ASP A 39 -13.80 -1.26 -4.24
CA ASP A 39 -15.11 -0.63 -4.01
C ASP A 39 -15.10 0.89 -4.25
N GLY A 40 -13.93 1.49 -4.52
CA GLY A 40 -13.75 2.92 -4.70
C GLY A 40 -13.49 3.69 -3.40
N THR A 41 -13.46 3.01 -2.25
CA THR A 41 -13.18 3.62 -0.96
C THR A 41 -11.69 3.92 -0.84
N GLU A 42 -11.34 5.12 -0.36
CA GLU A 42 -9.97 5.49 -0.01
C GLU A 42 -9.72 5.28 1.48
N MET A 43 -8.60 4.65 1.80
CA MET A 43 -8.20 4.33 3.17
C MET A 43 -6.75 4.74 3.39
N LYS A 44 -6.40 5.12 4.63
CA LYS A 44 -5.00 5.32 5.01
C LYS A 44 -4.43 4.04 5.59
N LEU A 45 -3.39 3.53 4.95
CA LEU A 45 -2.63 2.39 5.39
C LEU A 45 -1.29 2.85 5.92
N VAL A 46 -0.94 2.46 7.14
CA VAL A 46 0.38 2.73 7.70
C VAL A 46 1.41 1.84 6.99
N LYS A 47 2.55 2.41 6.61
CA LYS A 47 3.59 1.69 5.86
C LYS A 47 4.07 0.42 6.57
N GLU A 48 4.06 0.42 7.90
CA GLU A 48 4.43 -0.76 8.70
C GLU A 48 3.49 -1.97 8.51
N PHE A 49 2.29 -1.78 7.98
CA PHE A 49 1.32 -2.85 7.74
C PHE A 49 1.31 -3.37 6.29
N VAL A 50 2.25 -2.93 5.46
CA VAL A 50 2.42 -3.44 4.10
C VAL A 50 3.21 -4.75 4.16
N SER A 51 2.58 -5.82 3.69
CA SER A 51 3.12 -7.17 3.73
C SER A 51 3.91 -7.49 2.46
N LYS A 52 3.38 -7.17 1.27
CA LYS A 52 4.08 -7.35 -0.01
C LYS A 52 3.61 -6.34 -1.06
N LEU A 53 4.49 -6.00 -1.98
CA LEU A 53 4.12 -5.43 -3.27
C LEU A 53 3.61 -6.58 -4.16
N LEU A 54 2.45 -6.38 -4.79
CA LEU A 54 1.93 -7.29 -5.80
C LEU A 54 2.50 -6.82 -7.15
N GLU A 55 3.56 -7.49 -7.60
CA GLU A 55 4.06 -7.36 -8.97
C GLU A 55 3.33 -8.42 -9.81
N ASP A 56 2.58 -7.99 -10.83
CA ASP A 56 2.01 -8.87 -11.87
C ASP A 56 3.10 -9.25 -12.89
#